data_AF-A0A1H6KPH1-F1
#
_entry.id   AF-A0A1H6KPH1-F1
#
_cell.length_a   1.000
_cell.length_b   1.000
_cell.length_c   1.000
_cell.angle_alpha   90.00
_cell.angle_beta   90.00
_cell.angle_gamma   90.00
#
_symmetry.space_group_name_H-M   'P 1'
#
loop_
_entity.id
_entity.type
_entity.pdbx_description
1 polymer ?
#
loop_
_entity_poly.entity_id
_entity_poly.type
_entity_poly.pdbx_seq_one_letter_code
_entity_poly.pdbx_strand_id
1 'polypeptide(L)' 'MINKSKIRFKSLPANSPSLFSEDIFNKIPQNHPVRLVNEVVNQLNMDALIEQYKGGGTSSYHPRML' A
#
# COMPACT_ATOMS: atom_id res chain seq x y z
N MET A 1 19.94 -17.83 15.24
CA MET A 1 19.60 -16.43 14.90
C MET A 1 19.34 -16.35 13.42
N ILE A 2 18.08 -16.15 13.01
CA ILE A 2 17.73 -16.02 11.59
C ILE A 2 17.97 -14.56 11.22
N ASN A 3 18.92 -14.31 10.31
CA ASN A 3 19.20 -12.98 9.80
C ASN A 3 17.96 -12.48 9.04
N LYS A 4 17.17 -11.58 9.64
CA LYS A 4 16.05 -10.92 8.93
C LYS A 4 16.65 -9.98 7.90
N SER A 5 16.73 -10.44 6.66
CA SER A 5 17.13 -9.61 5.51
C SER A 5 16.27 -8.35 5.44
N LYS A 6 16.89 -7.19 5.21
CA LYS A 6 16.20 -5.89 5.13
C LYS A 6 15.08 -5.93 4.09
N ILE A 7 13.83 -5.79 4.54
CA ILE A 7 12.65 -5.78 3.68
C ILE A 7 12.72 -4.51 2.80
N ARG A 8 12.58 -4.68 1.48
CA ARG A 8 12.45 -3.58 0.52
C ARG A 8 11.09 -3.67 -0.14
N PHE A 9 10.30 -2.62 -0.05
CA PHE A 9 9.00 -2.54 -0.70
C PHE A 9 9.13 -1.97 -2.12
N LYS A 10 8.23 -2.38 -3.01
CA LYS A 10 8.11 -1.77 -4.33
C LYS A 10 7.56 -0.34 -4.20
N SER A 11 8.19 0.60 -4.89
CA SER A 11 7.67 1.96 -5.03
C SER A 11 6.46 1.91 -5.95
N LEU A 12 5.29 2.37 -5.48
CA LEU A 12 4.13 2.57 -6.33
C LEU A 12 3.68 4.03 -6.29
N PRO A 13 3.12 4.51 -7.41
CA PRO A 13 2.19 5.62 -7.34
C PRO A 13 0.90 5.10 -6.68
N ALA A 14 0.67 5.44 -5.41
CA ALA A 14 -0.53 5.02 -4.68
C ALA A 14 -1.85 5.56 -5.29
N ASN A 15 -1.76 6.40 -6.31
CA ASN A 15 -2.82 7.28 -6.79
C ASN A 15 -3.12 7.08 -8.27
N SER A 16 -2.43 6.18 -8.96
CA SER A 16 -2.58 6.06 -10.41
C SER A 16 -2.37 4.62 -10.82
N PRO A 17 -3.44 3.82 -10.95
CA PRO A 17 -3.34 2.59 -11.70
C PRO A 17 -2.97 3.02 -13.13
N SER A 18 -1.72 2.74 -13.53
CA SER A 18 -1.11 3.16 -14.79
C SER A 18 -1.77 2.58 -16.04
N LEU A 19 -2.98 2.03 -15.90
CA LEU A 19 -3.83 1.48 -16.97
C LEU A 19 -4.62 2.59 -17.68
N PHE A 20 -4.86 3.72 -17.03
CA PHE A 20 -5.62 4.82 -17.59
C PHE A 20 -4.77 6.08 -17.70
N SER A 21 -4.95 6.82 -18.80
CA SER A 21 -4.29 8.12 -19.01
C SER A 21 -4.72 9.18 -18.00
N GLU A 22 -5.89 9.02 -17.41
CA GLU A 22 -6.45 9.89 -16.37
C GLU A 22 -6.48 9.18 -15.02
N ASP A 23 -6.29 9.95 -13.95
CA ASP A 23 -6.53 9.48 -12.60
C ASP A 23 -8.05 9.34 -12.35
N ILE A 24 -8.49 8.08 -12.28
CA ILE A 24 -9.88 7.72 -12.05
C ILE A 24 -10.38 8.11 -10.65
N PHE A 25 -9.49 8.25 -9.66
CA PHE A 25 -9.87 8.64 -8.31
C PHE A 25 -10.34 10.10 -8.24
N ASN A 26 -9.94 10.94 -9.21
CA ASN A 26 -10.45 12.31 -9.33
C ASN A 26 -11.92 12.37 -9.74
N LYS A 27 -12.47 11.29 -10.33
CA LYS A 27 -13.90 11.20 -10.62
C LYS A 27 -14.75 10.92 -9.36
N ILE A 28 -14.11 10.56 -8.24
CA ILE A 28 -14.80 10.32 -6.96
C ILE A 28 -14.98 11.65 -6.21
N PRO A 29 -16.21 12.08 -5.89
CA PRO A 29 -16.48 13.30 -5.14
C PRO A 29 -15.75 13.33 -3.79
N GLN A 30 -15.41 14.53 -3.30
CA GLN A 30 -14.72 14.69 -2.01
C GLN A 30 -15.54 14.19 -0.82
N ASN A 31 -16.87 14.32 -0.87
CA ASN A 31 -17.76 13.86 0.19
C ASN A 31 -18.20 12.39 0.04
N HIS A 32 -17.53 11.61 -0.80
CA HIS A 32 -17.90 10.21 -1.03
C HIS A 32 -17.38 9.32 0.13
N PRO A 33 -18.21 8.43 0.71
CA PRO A 33 -17.84 7.62 1.87
C PRO A 33 -16.62 6.72 1.63
N VAL A 34 -16.30 6.38 0.38
CA VAL A 34 -15.10 5.60 0.04
C VAL A 34 -13.79 6.30 0.48
N ARG A 35 -13.76 7.64 0.51
CA ARG A 35 -12.59 8.40 0.96
C ARG A 35 -12.39 8.23 2.46
N LEU A 36 -13.48 8.24 3.24
CA LEU A 36 -13.45 7.95 4.67
C LEU A 36 -12.91 6.54 4.94
N VAL A 37 -13.38 5.54 4.20
CA VAL A 37 -12.88 4.16 4.34
C VAL A 37 -11.38 4.10 4.05
N ASN A 38 -10.93 4.75 2.97
CA ASN A 38 -9.51 4.82 2.63
C ASN A 38 -8.67 5.53 3.71
N GLU A 39 -9.18 6.60 4.31
CA GLU A 39 -8.51 7.30 5.42
C GLU A 39 -8.38 6.41 6.65
N VAL A 40 -9.45 5.71 7.03
CA VAL A 40 -9.44 4.79 8.17
C VAL A 40 -8.40 3.68 7.96
N VAL A 41 -8.37 3.06 6.78
CA VAL A 41 -7.37 2.02 6.45
C VAL A 41 -5.95 2.58 6.49
N ASN A 42 -5.74 3.81 6.03
CA ASN A 42 -4.43 4.46 6.08
C ASN A 42 -3.95 4.77 7.51
N GLN A 43 -4.87 4.96 8.46
CA GLN A 43 -4.55 5.21 9.87
C GLN A 43 -4.25 3.93 10.68
N LEU A 44 -4.54 2.74 10.15
CA LEU A 44 -4.28 1.48 10.86
C LEU A 44 -2.79 1.23 11.08
N ASN A 45 -2.41 0.77 12.27
CA ASN A 45 -1.06 0.29 12.52
C ASN A 45 -0.83 -1.04 11.77
N MET A 46 0.25 -1.12 10.97
CA MET A 46 0.62 -2.32 10.21
C MET A 46 1.97 -2.91 10.58
N ASP A 47 2.59 -2.46 11.68
CA ASP A 47 3.91 -2.91 12.13
C ASP A 47 3.92 -4.43 12.33
N ALA A 48 2.89 -4.97 12.98
CA ALA A 48 2.73 -6.41 13.20
C ALA A 48 2.64 -7.22 11.90
N LEU A 49 2.08 -6.64 10.84
CA LEU A 49 2.02 -7.27 9.52
C LEU A 49 3.37 -7.20 8.83
N ILE A 50 4.03 -6.04 8.84
CA ILE A 50 5.34 -5.81 8.24
C ILE A 50 6.39 -6.75 8.86
N GLU A 51 6.31 -7.00 10.17
CA GLU A 51 7.21 -7.92 10.86
C GLU A 51 7.12 -9.38 10.39
N GLN A 52 5.99 -9.79 9.83
CA GLN A 52 5.78 -11.14 9.30
C GLN A 52 6.37 -11.32 7.90
N TYR A 53 6.74 -10.24 7.21
CA TYR A 53 7.33 -10.33 5.88
C TYR A 53 8.72 -10.97 5.93
N LYS A 54 8.89 -12.01 5.11
CA LYS A 54 10.18 -12.63 4.86
C LYS A 54 10.92 -11.80 3.82
N GLY A 55 12.04 -11.19 4.22
CA GLY A 55 12.96 -10.56 3.27
C GLY A 55 13.79 -11.61 2.52
N GLY A 56 14.27 -11.27 1.32
CA GLY A 56 15.14 -12.11 0.50
C GLY A 56 14.60 -12.37 -0.91
N GLY A 57 15.49 -12.49 -1.91
CA GLY A 57 15.12 -12.75 -3.30
C GLY A 57 14.74 -11.50 -4.10
N THR A 58 13.60 -10.87 -3.81
CA THR A 58 13.10 -9.69 -4.55
C THR A 58 12.34 -8.73 -3.63
N SER A 59 11.99 -7.52 -4.13
CA SER A 59 11.21 -6.55 -3.36
C SER A 59 9.78 -7.03 -3.11
N SER A 60 9.31 -6.88 -1.88
CA SER A 60 7.98 -7.26 -1.43
C SER A 60 6.93 -6.21 -1.77
N TYR A 61 5.67 -6.61 -1.82
CA TYR A 61 4.53 -5.69 -1.88
C TYR A 61 4.16 -5.22 -0.48
N HIS A 62 3.82 -3.94 -0.34
CA HIS A 62 3.40 -3.39 0.95
C HIS A 62 1.98 -3.87 1.29
N PRO A 63 1.62 -4.18 2.55
CA PRO A 63 0.30 -4.73 2.88
C PRO A 63 -0.88 -3.85 2.45
N ARG A 64 -0.69 -2.51 2.40
CA ARG A 64 -1.66 -1.52 1.87
C ARG A 64 -1.88 -1.58 0.36
N MET A 65 -1.19 -2.46 -0.34
CA MET A 65 -1.33 -2.63 -1.79
C MET A 65 -2.41 -3.63 -2.19
N LEU A 66 -2.94 -4.40 -1.24
CA LEU A 66 -4.10 -5.27 -1.43
C LEU A 66 -5.37 -4.48 -1.12
#